data_AF-A0A1A8JUV9-F1
#
_entry.id   AF-A0A1A8JUV9-F1
#
_cell.length_a   1.000
_cell.length_b   1.000
_cell.length_c   1.000
_cell.angle_alpha   90.00
_cell.angle_beta   90.00
_cell.angle_gamma   90.00
#
_symmetry.space_group_name_H-M   'P 1'
#
loop_
_entity.id
_entity.type
_entity.pdbx_description
1 polymer ?
#
loop_
_entity_poly.entity_id
_entity_poly.type
_entity_poly.pdbx_seq_one_letter_code
_entity_poly.pdbx_strand_id
1 'polypeptide(L)'
;MVAKSRKQTGKSPATQTERDKNVPHASPHSKSNIRRAGKEGKPGVHPNGLSVIGHKLGITSSSVVKLGVTVLLAALSGYLHWHHLFQLFENDRHFSHLSNLEKEMAFRTEMGLYYSYYKTIIEAPSFMSGLHKIMNDRLTEHPLVINTLKRFNLYPEVVLASWYRVYTAVMGYFGIPTKMCWSINRGEGLTPVDSCEGMGDPAYFYVTCVFLLNGLMMSLFFIYGAYLSGSRLGGIVTTACFFFNHGESTRVMWTPPLRESFAYPFLVLQMLLLTYILRSRSPSRTALVALGISNLCFMLPWQFAQFVLLTQVASLFASYILGYLAAAKMQSILVTHMVQSIPGSSSVLTCCRVTELYRAAPPKLNSSVLEFMSKHKHTIL
;
A
#
# COMPACT_ATOMS: atom_id res chain seq x y z
N MET A 1 36.33 -0.32 -9.60
CA MET A 1 35.76 -0.96 -8.40
C MET A 1 35.57 0.14 -7.36
N VAL A 2 34.34 0.42 -6.95
CA VAL A 2 34.04 1.48 -5.97
C VAL A 2 34.03 0.86 -4.58
N ALA A 3 34.91 1.33 -3.69
CA ALA A 3 35.02 0.84 -2.32
C ALA A 3 34.09 1.64 -1.38
N LYS A 4 33.20 0.97 -0.63
CA LYS A 4 32.41 1.57 0.45
C LYS A 4 33.17 1.44 1.78
N SER A 5 33.35 2.55 2.50
CA SER A 5 33.91 2.54 3.87
C SER A 5 32.87 3.03 4.88
N ARG A 6 32.68 2.26 5.97
CA ARG A 6 31.68 2.53 7.01
C ARG A 6 32.16 3.66 7.93
N LYS A 7 31.32 4.69 8.13
CA LYS A 7 31.60 5.70 9.16
C LYS A 7 30.89 5.29 10.46
N GLN A 8 31.66 4.96 11.49
CA GLN A 8 31.11 4.87 12.85
C GLN A 8 30.88 6.30 13.37
N THR A 9 29.67 6.57 13.86
CA THR A 9 29.38 7.78 14.64
C THR A 9 30.20 7.73 15.93
N GLY A 10 31.23 8.57 16.02
CA GLY A 10 32.22 8.55 17.09
C GLY A 10 31.66 8.98 18.45
N LYS A 11 32.09 8.26 19.49
CA LYS A 11 32.51 8.82 20.77
C LYS A 11 34.04 8.69 20.84
N SER A 12 34.69 9.75 21.34
CA SER A 12 36.15 9.89 21.47
C SER A 12 36.83 8.88 22.42
N PRO A 13 38.17 8.73 22.34
CA PRO A 13 38.89 7.52 22.73
C PRO A 13 39.38 7.54 24.19
N ALA A 14 39.52 6.36 24.78
CA ALA A 14 40.38 6.14 25.93
C ALA A 14 41.22 4.87 25.70
N THR A 15 42.52 5.07 25.73
CA THR A 15 43.63 4.12 25.75
C THR A 15 43.61 3.29 27.04
N GLN A 16 43.85 1.98 26.96
CA GLN A 16 44.84 1.29 27.83
C GLN A 16 45.09 -0.15 27.37
N THR A 17 46.34 -0.55 27.60
CA THR A 17 47.09 -1.69 27.07
C THR A 17 47.28 -2.75 28.17
N GLU A 18 47.66 -3.97 27.76
CA GLU A 18 48.16 -5.17 28.50
C GLU A 18 47.17 -6.35 28.46
N ARG A 19 47.37 -7.46 27.74
CA ARG A 19 48.51 -8.37 27.48
C ARG A 19 48.78 -9.42 28.59
N ASP A 20 48.17 -10.58 28.34
CA ASP A 20 48.68 -11.96 28.45
C ASP A 20 48.88 -12.69 29.81
N LYS A 21 48.54 -13.99 29.72
CA LYS A 21 49.09 -15.21 30.36
C LYS A 21 48.47 -15.74 31.67
N ASN A 22 47.70 -16.83 31.59
CA ASN A 22 48.21 -18.22 31.62
C ASN A 22 47.08 -19.28 31.72
N VAL A 23 47.39 -20.46 31.18
CA VAL A 23 46.65 -21.75 31.05
C VAL A 23 47.68 -22.84 31.51
N PRO A 24 47.45 -24.18 31.69
CA PRO A 24 46.27 -25.06 31.84
C PRO A 24 46.35 -26.09 33.03
N HIS A 25 45.43 -27.08 33.00
CA HIS A 25 45.51 -28.49 33.46
C HIS A 25 44.84 -28.83 34.80
N ALA A 26 44.11 -29.94 35.00
CA ALA A 26 43.81 -31.15 34.23
C ALA A 26 42.54 -31.84 34.81
N SER A 27 41.93 -32.75 34.03
CA SER A 27 40.95 -33.78 34.45
C SER A 27 41.69 -35.10 34.82
N PRO A 28 41.08 -36.31 34.96
CA PRO A 28 39.70 -36.76 35.23
C PRO A 28 39.64 -37.92 36.30
N HIS A 29 38.54 -38.70 36.33
CA HIS A 29 38.25 -40.00 37.01
C HIS A 29 37.26 -39.92 38.21
N SER A 30 36.35 -40.87 38.50
CA SER A 30 35.86 -42.10 37.86
C SER A 30 34.75 -42.72 38.75
N LYS A 31 33.61 -43.10 38.12
CA LYS A 31 32.73 -44.29 38.30
C LYS A 31 32.06 -44.71 39.64
N SER A 32 30.86 -45.30 39.41
CA SER A 32 30.24 -46.49 40.02
C SER A 32 29.11 -46.23 41.05
N ASN A 33 28.02 -46.99 41.20
CA ASN A 33 27.30 -48.01 40.40
C ASN A 33 25.98 -48.40 41.14
N ILE A 34 24.96 -48.83 40.39
CA ILE A 34 23.96 -49.89 40.70
C ILE A 34 22.83 -49.63 41.74
N ARG A 35 21.56 -49.75 41.30
CA ARG A 35 20.60 -50.84 41.67
C ARG A 35 19.33 -50.83 40.78
N ARG A 36 18.80 -52.03 40.53
CA ARG A 36 17.72 -52.42 39.58
C ARG A 36 16.57 -53.08 40.34
N ALA A 37 15.33 -52.91 39.86
CA ALA A 37 14.19 -53.85 39.81
C ALA A 37 12.93 -53.02 39.43
N GLY A 38 12.01 -53.32 38.51
CA GLY A 38 11.67 -54.54 37.77
C GLY A 38 10.26 -55.03 38.15
N LYS A 39 9.19 -54.55 37.50
CA LYS A 39 7.92 -55.31 37.31
C LYS A 39 6.98 -54.70 36.25
N GLU A 40 6.37 -55.58 35.47
CA GLU A 40 5.56 -55.38 34.25
C GLU A 40 4.10 -54.94 34.47
N GLY A 41 3.46 -54.42 33.40
CA GLY A 41 1.99 -54.36 33.25
C GLY A 41 1.47 -53.20 32.36
N LYS A 42 1.22 -53.46 31.06
CA LYS A 42 0.42 -52.61 30.11
C LYS A 42 -1.10 -52.75 30.41
N PRO A 43 -2.05 -51.93 29.88
CA PRO A 43 -2.00 -51.19 28.60
C PRO A 43 -2.59 -49.75 28.55
N GLY A 44 -2.11 -48.98 27.56
CA GLY A 44 -2.85 -48.07 26.67
C GLY A 44 -3.78 -46.99 27.21
N VAL A 45 -3.34 -45.72 27.16
CA VAL A 45 -4.23 -44.54 27.16
C VAL A 45 -3.76 -43.54 26.08
N HIS A 46 -4.70 -43.19 25.19
CA HIS A 46 -4.61 -42.15 24.16
C HIS A 46 -4.24 -40.77 24.73
N PRO A 47 -3.54 -39.90 23.96
CA PRO A 47 -3.62 -38.47 24.18
C PRO A 47 -4.37 -37.80 23.01
N ASN A 48 -5.70 -37.81 23.05
CA ASN A 48 -6.52 -36.85 22.28
C ASN A 48 -7.01 -35.75 23.22
N GLY A 49 -6.07 -34.91 23.68
CA GLY A 49 -6.34 -33.76 24.56
C GLY A 49 -6.41 -32.41 23.83
N LEU A 50 -6.31 -32.38 22.50
CA LEU A 50 -6.20 -31.13 21.72
C LEU A 50 -7.36 -30.92 20.73
N SER A 51 -8.55 -31.46 20.99
CA SER A 51 -9.70 -31.33 20.08
C SER A 51 -10.93 -30.64 20.69
N VAL A 52 -10.86 -30.14 21.93
CA VAL A 52 -12.09 -29.75 22.67
C VAL A 52 -12.37 -28.24 22.68
N ILE A 53 -11.51 -27.38 22.11
CA ILE A 53 -11.73 -25.91 22.15
C ILE A 53 -12.23 -25.34 20.80
N GLY A 54 -12.28 -26.13 19.73
CA GLY A 54 -12.63 -25.64 18.38
C GLY A 54 -14.11 -25.55 18.03
N HIS A 55 -15.03 -26.04 18.87
CA HIS A 55 -16.41 -26.31 18.42
C HIS A 55 -17.42 -25.16 18.63
N LYS A 56 -16.98 -23.92 18.82
CA LYS A 56 -17.87 -22.74 18.95
C LYS A 56 -17.78 -21.68 17.85
N LEU A 57 -16.97 -21.87 16.81
CA LEU A 57 -17.13 -21.15 15.56
C LEU A 57 -17.20 -22.17 14.43
N GLY A 58 -18.40 -22.37 13.87
CA GLY A 58 -18.68 -23.24 12.73
C GLY A 58 -18.08 -22.72 11.42
N ILE A 59 -16.78 -22.42 11.41
CA ILE A 59 -16.00 -22.21 10.21
C ILE A 59 -15.26 -23.52 9.97
N THR A 60 -15.61 -24.24 8.90
CA THR A 60 -14.91 -25.45 8.50
C THR A 60 -13.41 -25.16 8.41
N SER A 61 -12.60 -25.90 9.18
CA SER A 61 -11.12 -25.76 9.23
C SER A 61 -10.50 -25.70 7.83
N SER A 62 -11.05 -26.45 6.87
CA SER A 62 -10.65 -26.43 5.45
C SER A 62 -10.80 -25.06 4.77
N SER A 63 -11.87 -24.30 5.07
CA SER A 63 -12.12 -22.98 4.46
C SER A 63 -11.19 -21.90 5.00
N VAL A 64 -10.88 -21.95 6.30
CA VAL A 64 -9.89 -21.06 6.93
C VAL A 64 -8.51 -21.32 6.35
N VAL A 65 -8.12 -22.59 6.20
CA VAL A 65 -6.84 -22.97 5.60
C VAL A 65 -6.76 -22.50 4.15
N LYS A 66 -7.82 -22.69 3.35
CA LYS A 66 -7.86 -22.20 1.95
C LYS A 66 -7.73 -20.68 1.84
N LEU A 67 -8.44 -19.93 2.70
CA LEU A 67 -8.34 -18.47 2.75
C LEU A 67 -6.95 -18.04 3.21
N GLY A 68 -6.42 -18.65 4.27
CA GLY A 68 -5.09 -18.38 4.80
C GLY A 68 -3.99 -18.60 3.78
N VAL A 69 -4.04 -19.71 3.02
CA VAL A 69 -3.11 -19.96 1.90
C VAL A 69 -3.22 -18.89 0.82
N THR A 70 -4.43 -18.44 0.49
CA THR A 70 -4.63 -17.39 -0.52
C THR A 70 -4.04 -16.05 -0.07
N VAL A 71 -4.27 -15.67 1.19
CA VAL A 71 -3.69 -14.46 1.79
C VAL A 71 -2.17 -14.56 1.88
N LEU A 72 -1.62 -15.71 2.23
CA LEU A 72 -0.17 -15.93 2.27
C LEU A 72 0.46 -15.76 0.88
N LEU A 73 -0.15 -16.34 -0.16
CA LEU A 73 0.31 -16.17 -1.55
C LEU A 73 0.21 -14.72 -2.01
N ALA A 74 -0.85 -14.00 -1.62
CA ALA A 74 -0.99 -12.57 -1.90
C ALA A 74 0.06 -11.72 -1.16
N ALA A 75 0.39 -12.06 0.09
CA ALA A 75 1.45 -11.39 0.83
C ALA A 75 2.82 -11.65 0.19
N LEU A 76 3.06 -12.87 -0.27
CA LEU A 76 4.28 -13.24 -1.00
C LEU A 76 4.39 -12.48 -2.32
N SER A 77 3.33 -12.39 -3.13
CA SER A 77 3.36 -11.62 -4.38
C SER A 77 3.66 -10.14 -4.13
N GLY A 78 3.06 -9.56 -3.08
CA GLY A 78 3.34 -8.19 -2.64
C GLY A 78 4.78 -7.97 -2.21
N TYR A 79 5.33 -8.90 -1.42
CA TYR A 79 6.74 -8.86 -1.00
C TYR A 79 7.70 -8.95 -2.20
N LEU A 80 7.43 -9.88 -3.14
CA LEU A 80 8.23 -10.04 -4.35
C LEU A 80 8.18 -8.77 -5.21
N HIS A 81 7.02 -8.14 -5.36
CA HIS A 81 6.89 -6.89 -6.11
C HIS A 81 7.63 -5.73 -5.43
N TRP A 82 7.49 -5.59 -4.11
CA TRP A 82 8.22 -4.61 -3.32
C TRP A 82 9.73 -4.75 -3.48
N HIS A 83 10.25 -5.98 -3.34
CA HIS A 83 11.66 -6.28 -3.52
C HIS A 83 12.13 -6.01 -4.96
N HIS A 84 11.34 -6.40 -5.95
CA HIS A 84 11.62 -6.15 -7.36
C HIS A 84 11.72 -4.65 -7.67
N LEU A 85 10.80 -3.82 -7.15
CA LEU A 85 10.85 -2.37 -7.30
C LEU A 85 12.10 -1.77 -6.68
N PHE A 86 12.47 -2.23 -5.48
CA PHE A 86 13.70 -1.79 -4.83
C PHE A 86 14.95 -2.12 -5.64
N GLN A 87 15.03 -3.34 -6.18
CA GLN A 87 16.15 -3.76 -7.01
C GLN A 87 16.23 -2.98 -8.32
N LEU A 88 15.10 -2.77 -9.00
CA LEU A 88 15.05 -1.99 -10.24
C LEU A 88 15.45 -0.53 -9.99
N PHE A 89 14.95 0.07 -8.92
CA PHE A 89 15.30 1.44 -8.56
C PHE A 89 16.78 1.60 -8.23
N GLU A 90 17.35 0.68 -7.47
CA GLU A 90 18.77 0.71 -7.12
C GLU A 90 19.66 0.44 -8.34
N ASN A 91 19.29 -0.50 -9.21
CA ASN A 91 20.03 -0.81 -10.43
C ASN A 91 20.03 0.35 -11.44
N ASP A 92 18.94 1.11 -11.52
CA ASP A 92 18.87 2.28 -12.39
C ASP A 92 19.61 3.47 -11.77
N ARG A 93 19.17 3.92 -10.59
CA ARG A 93 19.59 5.19 -10.01
C ARG A 93 20.88 5.12 -9.21
N HIS A 94 21.31 3.91 -8.81
CA HIS A 94 22.40 3.71 -7.86
C HIS A 94 22.22 4.60 -6.64
N PHE A 95 20.99 4.61 -6.10
CA PHE A 95 20.55 5.60 -5.11
C PHE A 95 21.41 5.54 -3.83
N SER A 96 21.94 4.36 -3.52
CA SER A 96 22.88 4.15 -2.41
C SER A 96 24.23 4.87 -2.59
N HIS A 97 24.63 5.17 -3.82
CA HIS A 97 25.89 5.84 -4.16
C HIS A 97 25.80 7.37 -4.25
N LEU A 98 24.59 7.92 -4.19
CA LEU A 98 24.35 9.36 -4.30
C LEU A 98 24.50 10.08 -2.95
N SER A 99 25.07 11.28 -2.96
CA SER A 99 24.99 12.21 -1.82
C SER A 99 23.54 12.58 -1.54
N ASN A 100 23.28 13.14 -0.36
CA ASN A 100 21.95 13.66 -0.04
C ASN A 100 21.51 14.76 -1.03
N LEU A 101 22.41 15.66 -1.43
CA LEU A 101 22.10 16.69 -2.42
C LEU A 101 21.73 16.07 -3.79
N GLU A 102 22.47 15.05 -4.23
CA GLU A 102 22.19 14.40 -5.51
C GLU A 102 20.93 13.54 -5.49
N LYS A 103 20.60 12.92 -4.34
CA LYS A 103 19.31 12.25 -4.15
C LYS A 103 18.16 13.23 -4.34
N GLU A 104 18.29 14.44 -3.82
CA GLU A 104 17.29 15.49 -4.01
C GLU A 104 17.21 15.95 -5.47
N MET A 105 18.36 16.11 -6.14
CA MET A 105 18.41 16.46 -7.57
C MET A 105 17.95 15.32 -8.50
N ALA A 106 17.97 14.07 -8.03
CA ALA A 106 17.48 12.92 -8.80
C ALA A 106 15.95 12.98 -8.97
N PHE A 107 15.24 13.58 -8.01
CA PHE A 107 13.83 13.92 -8.13
C PHE A 107 13.67 15.16 -9.01
N ARG A 108 13.46 14.94 -10.32
CA ARG A 108 13.23 16.02 -11.28
C ARG A 108 11.74 16.38 -11.37
N THR A 109 11.48 17.58 -11.88
CA THR A 109 10.15 18.08 -12.25
C THR A 109 9.12 17.94 -11.11
N GLU A 110 8.03 17.21 -11.33
CA GLU A 110 6.94 17.00 -10.38
C GLU A 110 7.39 16.21 -9.14
N MET A 111 8.32 15.27 -9.29
CA MET A 111 8.83 14.47 -8.18
C MET A 111 9.58 15.35 -7.18
N GLY A 112 10.43 16.23 -7.70
CA GLY A 112 11.19 17.18 -6.89
C GLY A 112 10.28 18.17 -6.18
N LEU A 113 9.24 18.65 -6.87
CA LEU A 113 8.24 19.52 -6.29
C LEU A 113 7.55 18.87 -5.08
N TYR A 114 7.03 17.64 -5.22
CA TYR A 114 6.34 16.95 -4.12
C TYR A 114 7.28 16.64 -2.95
N TYR A 115 8.49 16.17 -3.26
CA TYR A 115 9.51 15.92 -2.25
C TYR A 115 9.89 17.20 -1.49
N SER A 116 9.95 18.36 -2.14
CA SER A 116 10.30 19.63 -1.50
C SER A 116 9.26 20.08 -0.45
N TYR A 117 7.97 19.85 -0.70
CA TYR A 117 6.91 20.15 0.27
C TYR A 117 6.95 19.16 1.45
N TYR A 118 7.17 17.87 1.18
CA TYR A 118 7.42 16.88 2.22
C TYR A 118 8.61 17.30 3.11
N LYS A 119 9.72 17.69 2.50
CA LYS A 119 10.94 18.18 3.18
C LYS A 119 10.64 19.39 4.07
N THR A 120 9.86 20.34 3.55
CA THR A 120 9.45 21.54 4.30
C THR A 120 8.69 21.21 5.58
N ILE A 121 7.84 20.16 5.58
CA ILE A 121 7.07 19.76 6.76
C ILE A 121 7.96 19.05 7.80
N ILE A 122 8.88 18.18 7.35
CA ILE A 122 9.74 17.42 8.27
C ILE A 122 10.82 18.30 8.92
N GLU A 123 11.31 19.33 8.21
CA GLU A 123 12.32 20.27 8.72
C GLU A 123 11.70 21.37 9.60
N ALA A 124 10.39 21.55 9.56
CA ALA A 124 9.71 22.52 10.39
C ALA A 124 9.79 22.15 11.89
N PRO A 125 9.86 23.16 12.79
CA PRO A 125 9.97 22.93 14.23
C PRO A 125 8.75 22.17 14.77
N SER A 126 7.57 22.41 14.22
CA SER A 126 6.35 21.66 14.52
C SER A 126 5.62 21.26 13.24
N PHE A 127 4.88 20.15 13.29
CA PHE A 127 4.10 19.67 12.15
C PHE A 127 3.03 20.70 11.72
N MET A 128 2.38 21.35 12.68
CA MET A 128 1.41 22.42 12.40
C MET A 128 2.07 23.65 11.75
N SER A 129 3.28 24.01 12.17
CA SER A 129 4.04 25.10 11.52
C SER A 129 4.40 24.74 10.08
N GLY A 130 4.87 23.50 9.84
CA GLY A 130 5.12 23.00 8.49
C GLY A 130 3.87 22.99 7.61
N LEU A 131 2.74 22.53 8.16
CA LEU A 131 1.45 22.52 7.47
C LEU A 131 0.97 23.95 7.14
N HIS A 132 1.09 24.88 8.07
CA HIS A 132 0.75 26.28 7.83
C HIS A 132 1.63 26.93 6.75
N LYS A 133 2.92 26.56 6.70
CA LYS A 133 3.86 27.04 5.70
C LYS A 133 3.51 26.58 4.28
N ILE A 134 3.08 25.33 4.12
CA ILE A 134 2.62 24.84 2.79
C ILE A 134 1.22 25.37 2.42
N MET A 135 0.35 25.59 3.40
CA MET A 135 -1.00 26.13 3.16
C MET A 135 -1.00 27.62 2.78
N ASN A 136 0.03 28.37 3.18
CA ASN A 136 0.18 29.79 2.89
C ASN A 136 1.50 30.05 2.15
N ASP A 137 1.69 29.34 1.03
CA ASP A 137 2.91 29.47 0.25
C ASP A 137 2.88 30.75 -0.60
N ARG A 138 3.98 31.51 -0.55
CA ARG A 138 4.16 32.76 -1.32
C ARG A 138 5.23 32.63 -2.40
N LEU A 139 5.96 31.52 -2.44
CA LEU A 139 7.13 31.34 -3.29
C LEU A 139 6.78 30.75 -4.65
N THR A 140 5.82 29.80 -4.71
CA THR A 140 5.53 29.07 -5.94
C THR A 140 4.79 29.91 -6.97
N GLU A 141 3.88 30.80 -6.55
CA GLU A 141 3.08 31.68 -7.42
C GLU A 141 3.11 33.14 -6.97
N HIS A 142 4.30 33.68 -6.66
CA HIS A 142 4.45 35.08 -6.27
C HIS A 142 3.86 36.03 -7.34
N PRO A 143 3.01 37.02 -7.00
CA PRO A 143 2.77 37.57 -5.65
C PRO A 143 1.61 36.96 -4.85
N LEU A 144 0.92 35.95 -5.39
CA LEU A 144 -0.24 35.36 -4.73
C LEU A 144 0.17 34.38 -3.63
N VAL A 145 -0.60 34.38 -2.54
CA VAL A 145 -0.49 33.35 -1.51
C VAL A 145 -1.44 32.22 -1.87
N ILE A 146 -0.90 31.04 -2.13
CA ILE A 146 -1.68 29.88 -2.56
C ILE A 146 -1.67 28.76 -1.52
N ASN A 147 -2.81 28.07 -1.45
CA ASN A 147 -2.90 26.82 -0.72
C ASN A 147 -2.40 25.67 -1.61
N THR A 148 -1.12 25.35 -1.47
CA THR A 148 -0.47 24.28 -2.25
C THR A 148 -1.06 22.91 -1.95
N LEU A 149 -1.52 22.68 -0.71
CA LEU A 149 -2.14 21.42 -0.29
C LEU A 149 -3.35 21.07 -1.16
N LYS A 150 -4.28 22.02 -1.30
CA LYS A 150 -5.47 21.85 -2.15
C LYS A 150 -5.11 21.87 -3.63
N ARG A 151 -4.20 22.75 -4.05
CA ARG A 151 -3.89 22.96 -5.47
C ARG A 151 -3.15 21.79 -6.12
N PHE A 152 -2.21 21.17 -5.40
CA PHE A 152 -1.38 20.07 -5.90
C PHE A 152 -1.71 18.72 -5.28
N ASN A 153 -2.80 18.62 -4.51
CA ASN A 153 -3.24 17.40 -3.81
C ASN A 153 -2.13 16.78 -2.94
N LEU A 154 -1.46 17.59 -2.11
CA LEU A 154 -0.32 17.17 -1.27
C LEU A 154 -0.70 16.36 -0.02
N TYR A 155 -1.89 15.77 0.00
CA TYR A 155 -2.35 14.96 1.13
C TYR A 155 -1.43 13.77 1.44
N PRO A 156 -0.92 13.01 0.45
CA PRO A 156 0.02 11.93 0.72
C PRO A 156 1.31 12.40 1.41
N GLU A 157 1.87 13.55 1.00
CA GLU A 157 3.11 14.08 1.56
C GLU A 157 2.92 14.52 3.01
N VAL A 158 1.77 15.11 3.34
CA VAL A 158 1.42 15.48 4.71
C VAL A 158 1.35 14.24 5.60
N VAL A 159 0.73 13.15 5.11
CA VAL A 159 0.66 11.88 5.83
C VAL A 159 2.05 11.27 6.00
N LEU A 160 2.85 11.20 4.93
CA LEU A 160 4.22 10.69 4.99
C LEU A 160 5.11 11.50 5.93
N ALA A 161 5.00 12.84 5.90
CA ALA A 161 5.76 13.71 6.80
C ALA A 161 5.37 13.49 8.26
N SER A 162 4.08 13.28 8.53
CA SER A 162 3.62 12.92 9.88
C SER A 162 4.22 11.59 10.35
N TRP A 163 4.20 10.55 9.50
CA TRP A 163 4.78 9.26 9.82
C TRP A 163 6.29 9.34 10.00
N TYR A 164 6.99 10.11 9.19
CA TYR A 164 8.44 10.30 9.32
C TYR A 164 8.82 10.97 10.64
N ARG A 165 8.12 12.03 11.03
CA ARG A 165 8.36 12.72 12.33
C ARG A 165 8.07 11.79 13.51
N VAL A 166 7.00 11.00 13.45
CA VAL A 166 6.69 9.98 14.47
C VAL A 166 7.77 8.91 14.51
N TYR A 167 8.16 8.36 13.36
CA TYR A 167 9.19 7.33 13.25
C TYR A 167 10.53 7.80 13.81
N THR A 168 11.00 8.98 13.42
CA THR A 168 12.27 9.56 13.92
C THR A 168 12.21 9.89 15.40
N ALA A 169 11.08 10.40 15.91
CA ALA A 169 10.89 10.65 17.34
C ALA A 169 10.91 9.35 18.16
N VAL A 170 10.19 8.32 17.71
CA VAL A 170 10.13 7.01 18.38
C VAL A 170 11.50 6.34 18.37
N MET A 171 12.17 6.28 17.23
CA MET A 171 13.49 5.65 17.15
C MET A 171 14.57 6.45 17.90
N GLY A 172 14.45 7.78 17.92
CA GLY A 172 15.29 8.65 18.75
C GLY A 172 15.10 8.41 20.24
N TYR A 173 13.86 8.18 20.68
CA TYR A 173 13.55 7.81 22.07
C TYR A 173 14.15 6.46 22.46
N PHE A 174 14.11 5.47 21.57
CA PHE A 174 14.72 4.15 21.80
C PHE A 174 16.24 4.10 21.53
N GLY A 175 16.85 5.18 21.03
CA GLY A 175 18.27 5.22 20.71
C GLY A 175 18.71 4.28 19.58
N ILE A 176 17.77 3.83 18.73
CA ILE A 176 18.06 2.90 17.64
C ILE A 176 18.58 3.70 16.43
N PRO A 177 19.79 3.40 15.89
CA PRO A 177 20.30 4.11 14.73
C PRO A 177 19.45 3.79 13.49
N THR A 178 18.82 4.81 12.90
CA THR A 178 17.89 4.68 11.77
C THR A 178 18.52 4.89 10.40
N LYS A 179 19.75 5.39 10.36
CA LYS A 179 20.51 5.62 9.12
C LYS A 179 21.97 5.20 9.31
N MET A 180 22.52 4.64 8.26
CA MET A 180 23.91 4.22 8.16
C MET A 180 24.59 5.06 7.09
N CYS A 181 25.65 5.78 7.43
CA CYS A 181 26.35 6.64 6.48
C CYS A 181 27.70 6.02 6.07
N TRP A 182 27.95 6.07 4.77
CA TRP A 182 29.13 5.55 4.09
C TRP A 182 29.82 6.70 3.38
N SER A 183 31.15 6.70 3.38
CA SER A 183 31.92 7.59 2.52
C SER A 183 32.33 6.84 1.27
N ILE A 184 31.98 7.39 0.11
CA ILE A 184 32.14 6.74 -1.19
C ILE A 184 33.18 7.53 -1.99
N ASN A 185 34.29 6.86 -2.30
CA ASN A 185 35.34 7.42 -3.15
C ASN A 185 34.95 7.22 -4.63
N ARG A 186 34.87 8.32 -5.39
CA ARG A 186 34.39 8.32 -6.78
C ARG A 186 35.47 8.17 -7.85
N GLY A 187 36.75 8.11 -7.45
CA GLY A 187 37.90 8.02 -8.36
C GLY A 187 38.99 9.02 -7.97
N GLU A 188 40.10 9.00 -8.70
CA GLU A 188 41.21 9.93 -8.46
C GLU A 188 40.82 11.37 -8.80
N GLY A 189 41.14 12.31 -7.91
CA GLY A 189 40.90 13.74 -8.11
C GLY A 189 39.49 14.26 -7.77
N LEU A 190 38.54 13.39 -7.40
CA LEU A 190 37.19 13.78 -6.96
C LEU A 190 37.06 13.69 -5.44
N THR A 191 36.36 14.66 -4.83
CA THR A 191 36.12 14.66 -3.39
C THR A 191 35.23 13.47 -2.98
N PRO A 192 35.56 12.78 -1.87
CA PRO A 192 34.70 11.73 -1.33
C PRO A 192 33.33 12.28 -0.97
N VAL A 193 32.30 11.48 -1.22
CA VAL A 193 30.91 11.86 -0.96
C VAL A 193 30.33 11.00 0.16
N ASP A 194 29.73 11.66 1.16
CA ASP A 194 29.00 10.97 2.23
C ASP A 194 27.58 10.64 1.74
N SER A 195 27.25 9.35 1.69
CA SER A 195 25.91 8.82 1.39
C SER A 195 25.34 8.13 2.62
N CYS A 196 24.14 8.52 3.03
CA CYS A 196 23.40 7.82 4.08
C CYS A 196 22.29 6.94 3.49
N GLU A 197 22.18 5.72 4.01
CA GLU A 197 21.17 4.74 3.65
C GLU A 197 20.31 4.41 4.87
N GLY A 198 19.02 4.12 4.66
CA GLY A 198 18.09 3.66 5.68
C GLY A 198 16.85 4.55 5.85
N MET A 199 15.89 4.07 6.62
CA MET A 199 14.60 4.76 6.84
C MET A 199 14.72 6.07 7.62
N GLY A 200 15.87 6.36 8.23
CA GLY A 200 16.18 7.65 8.83
C GLY A 200 16.67 8.71 7.85
N ASP A 201 16.88 8.36 6.59
CA ASP A 201 17.08 9.33 5.51
C ASP A 201 15.72 9.70 4.88
N PRO A 202 15.37 11.00 4.75
CA PRO A 202 14.05 11.40 4.29
C PRO A 202 13.68 10.89 2.89
N ALA A 203 14.66 10.84 1.97
CA ALA A 203 14.42 10.41 0.59
C ALA A 203 14.18 8.90 0.53
N TYR A 204 14.99 8.12 1.26
CA TYR A 204 14.76 6.69 1.42
C TYR A 204 13.41 6.38 2.07
N PHE A 205 13.05 7.07 3.15
CA PHE A 205 11.77 6.86 3.82
C PHE A 205 10.59 7.08 2.86
N TYR A 206 10.64 8.17 2.08
CA TYR A 206 9.62 8.49 1.10
C TYR A 206 9.46 7.37 0.07
N VAL A 207 10.54 7.02 -0.63
CA VAL A 207 10.52 6.02 -1.70
C VAL A 207 10.10 4.64 -1.15
N THR A 208 10.59 4.28 0.04
CA THR A 208 10.23 3.02 0.71
C THR A 208 8.73 2.92 0.95
N CYS A 209 8.08 3.98 1.44
CA CYS A 209 6.65 3.99 1.69
C CYS A 209 5.85 3.81 0.39
N VAL A 210 6.26 4.47 -0.69
CA VAL A 210 5.62 4.31 -2.01
C VAL A 210 5.75 2.88 -2.52
N PHE A 211 6.95 2.28 -2.42
CA PHE A 211 7.18 0.91 -2.86
C PHE A 211 6.42 -0.10 -2.01
N LEU A 212 6.31 0.09 -0.70
CA LEU A 212 5.47 -0.74 0.17
C LEU A 212 4.00 -0.69 -0.25
N LEU A 213 3.49 0.52 -0.55
CA LEU A 213 2.12 0.69 -1.02
C LEU A 213 1.88 -0.01 -2.38
N ASN A 214 2.87 0.00 -3.27
CA ASN A 214 2.81 -0.73 -4.54
C ASN A 214 3.02 -2.24 -4.36
N GLY A 215 3.71 -2.68 -3.31
CA GLY A 215 3.70 -4.07 -2.86
C GLY A 215 2.29 -4.52 -2.46
N LEU A 216 1.60 -3.71 -1.64
CA LEU A 216 0.20 -3.97 -1.25
C LEU A 216 -0.74 -4.06 -2.47
N MET A 217 -0.54 -3.21 -3.48
CA MET A 217 -1.28 -3.29 -4.74
C MET A 217 -1.14 -4.66 -5.42
N MET A 218 0.07 -5.24 -5.44
CA MET A 218 0.25 -6.56 -6.02
C MET A 218 -0.45 -7.65 -5.19
N SER A 219 -0.45 -7.54 -3.86
CA SER A 219 -1.28 -8.42 -3.02
C SER A 219 -2.76 -8.32 -3.39
N LEU A 220 -3.26 -7.09 -3.60
CA LEU A 220 -4.65 -6.85 -4.00
C LEU A 220 -4.95 -7.40 -5.40
N PHE A 221 -4.04 -7.28 -6.37
CA PHE A 221 -4.19 -7.88 -7.70
C PHE A 221 -4.27 -9.40 -7.64
N PHE A 222 -3.44 -10.03 -6.81
CA PHE A 222 -3.50 -11.48 -6.62
C PHE A 222 -4.87 -11.91 -6.06
N ILE A 223 -5.35 -11.21 -5.03
CA ILE A 223 -6.68 -11.46 -4.44
C ILE A 223 -7.77 -11.23 -5.47
N TYR A 224 -7.67 -10.17 -6.28
CA TYR A 224 -8.64 -9.82 -7.29
C TYR A 224 -8.70 -10.85 -8.42
N GLY A 225 -7.56 -11.28 -8.95
CA GLY A 225 -7.48 -12.35 -9.94
C GLY A 225 -7.99 -13.69 -9.40
N ALA A 226 -7.67 -14.03 -8.15
CA ALA A 226 -8.16 -15.23 -7.50
C ALA A 226 -9.69 -15.19 -7.26
N TYR A 227 -10.21 -14.02 -6.88
CA TYR A 227 -11.65 -13.80 -6.66
C TYR A 227 -12.45 -13.90 -7.96
N LEU A 228 -11.93 -13.34 -9.06
CA LEU A 228 -12.61 -13.38 -10.36
C LEU A 228 -12.63 -14.79 -10.96
N SER A 229 -11.47 -15.47 -10.94
CA SER A 229 -11.32 -16.84 -11.47
C SER A 229 -11.98 -17.91 -10.57
N GLY A 230 -12.19 -17.62 -9.29
CA GLY A 230 -12.59 -18.64 -8.30
C GLY A 230 -11.50 -19.66 -8.00
N SER A 231 -10.28 -19.42 -8.49
CA SER A 231 -9.12 -20.32 -8.35
C SER A 231 -7.87 -19.51 -8.02
N ARG A 232 -6.94 -20.12 -7.27
CA ARG A 232 -5.62 -19.52 -6.96
C ARG A 232 -4.76 -19.33 -8.21
N LEU A 233 -5.01 -20.13 -9.25
CA LEU A 233 -4.32 -20.01 -10.54
C LEU A 233 -4.62 -18.66 -11.19
N GLY A 234 -5.84 -18.14 -11.07
CA GLY A 234 -6.19 -16.81 -11.56
C GLY A 234 -5.30 -15.71 -10.97
N GLY A 235 -5.05 -15.76 -9.66
CA GLY A 235 -4.14 -14.82 -8.99
C GLY A 235 -2.70 -14.94 -9.48
N ILE A 236 -2.20 -16.17 -9.67
CA ILE A 236 -0.84 -16.42 -10.19
C ILE A 236 -0.71 -15.87 -11.62
N VAL A 237 -1.68 -16.15 -12.49
CA VAL A 237 -1.67 -15.65 -13.87
C VAL A 237 -1.72 -14.12 -13.89
N THR A 238 -2.57 -13.49 -13.09
CA THR A 238 -2.62 -12.02 -12.98
C THR A 238 -1.28 -11.43 -12.55
N THR A 239 -0.65 -11.99 -11.51
CA THR A 239 0.66 -11.55 -11.04
C THR A 239 1.75 -11.76 -12.10
N ALA A 240 1.78 -12.92 -12.76
CA ALA A 240 2.76 -13.21 -13.81
C ALA A 240 2.63 -12.26 -15.00
N CYS A 241 1.40 -11.99 -15.47
CA CYS A 241 1.14 -11.05 -16.56
C CYS A 241 1.54 -9.61 -16.19
N PHE A 242 1.36 -9.21 -14.93
CA PHE A 242 1.80 -7.90 -14.46
C PHE A 242 3.34 -7.81 -14.44
N PHE A 243 4.05 -8.82 -13.94
CA PHE A 243 5.51 -8.83 -13.96
C PHE A 243 6.06 -8.85 -15.39
N PHE A 244 5.44 -9.59 -16.31
CA PHE A 244 5.83 -9.62 -17.72
C PHE A 244 5.67 -8.24 -18.38
N ASN A 245 4.59 -7.53 -18.08
CA ASN A 245 4.31 -6.20 -18.62
C ASN A 245 4.65 -5.07 -17.65
N HIS A 246 5.60 -5.26 -16.72
CA HIS A 246 5.81 -4.34 -15.60
C HIS A 246 6.11 -2.91 -16.06
N GLY A 247 6.97 -2.75 -17.07
CA GLY A 247 7.37 -1.45 -17.61
C GLY A 247 6.22 -0.65 -18.25
N GLU A 248 5.23 -1.34 -18.84
CA GLU A 248 4.03 -0.71 -19.40
C GLU A 248 2.93 -0.52 -18.35
N SER A 249 2.89 -1.40 -17.35
CA SER A 249 1.86 -1.40 -16.30
C SER A 249 2.13 -0.35 -15.22
N THR A 250 3.39 -0.06 -14.93
CA THR A 250 3.77 0.94 -13.93
C THR A 250 5.13 1.56 -14.20
N ARG A 251 5.22 2.87 -13.98
CA ARG A 251 6.48 3.63 -13.99
C ARG A 251 7.00 3.96 -12.60
N VAL A 252 6.44 3.36 -11.55
CA VAL A 252 6.74 3.68 -10.14
C VAL A 252 8.21 3.52 -9.78
N MET A 253 8.93 2.58 -10.42
CA MET A 253 10.38 2.42 -10.22
C MET A 253 11.16 3.68 -10.65
N TRP A 254 10.76 4.34 -11.73
CA TRP A 254 11.47 5.50 -12.30
C TRP A 254 11.05 6.80 -11.61
N THR A 255 9.77 6.87 -11.28
CA THR A 255 9.11 8.08 -10.78
C THR A 255 8.25 7.79 -9.54
N PRO A 256 8.85 7.40 -8.39
CA PRO A 256 8.08 6.98 -7.22
C PRO A 256 7.13 8.06 -6.66
N PRO A 257 7.54 9.34 -6.49
CA PRO A 257 6.70 10.36 -5.85
C PRO A 257 5.46 10.83 -6.63
N LEU A 258 5.18 10.27 -7.81
CA LEU A 258 4.02 10.68 -8.59
C LEU A 258 2.69 10.35 -7.92
N ARG A 259 1.68 11.18 -8.20
CA ARG A 259 0.32 11.03 -7.69
C ARG A 259 -0.32 9.69 -8.04
N GLU A 260 -0.09 9.24 -9.26
CA GLU A 260 -0.57 7.98 -9.78
C GLU A 260 -0.07 6.80 -8.95
N SER A 261 1.19 6.84 -8.50
CA SER A 261 1.82 5.80 -7.68
C SER A 261 1.14 5.61 -6.33
N PHE A 262 0.55 6.67 -5.77
CA PHE A 262 -0.22 6.61 -4.53
C PHE A 262 -1.67 6.16 -4.75
N ALA A 263 -2.28 6.55 -5.87
CA ALA A 263 -3.69 6.27 -6.15
C ALA A 263 -3.93 4.86 -6.67
N TYR A 264 -3.01 4.30 -7.46
CA TYR A 264 -3.18 3.01 -8.13
C TYR A 264 -3.55 1.81 -7.20
N PRO A 265 -2.95 1.65 -6.01
CA PRO A 265 -3.35 0.62 -5.03
C PRO A 265 -4.82 0.75 -4.60
N PHE A 266 -5.31 1.98 -4.41
CA PHE A 266 -6.70 2.23 -4.04
C PHE A 266 -7.66 2.01 -5.20
N LEU A 267 -7.23 2.21 -6.45
CA LEU A 267 -8.01 1.84 -7.64
C LEU A 267 -8.26 0.32 -7.68
N VAL A 268 -7.21 -0.48 -7.45
CA VAL A 268 -7.34 -1.95 -7.46
C VAL A 268 -8.24 -2.42 -6.31
N LEU A 269 -8.09 -1.87 -5.11
CA LEU A 269 -8.96 -2.17 -3.97
C LEU A 269 -10.43 -1.84 -4.28
N GLN A 270 -10.66 -0.68 -4.88
CA GLN A 270 -11.97 -0.19 -5.26
C GLN A 270 -12.62 -1.11 -6.32
N MET A 271 -11.84 -1.57 -7.31
CA MET A 271 -12.33 -2.48 -8.34
C MET A 271 -12.70 -3.84 -7.76
N LEU A 272 -11.89 -4.35 -6.83
CA LEU A 272 -12.18 -5.57 -6.07
C LEU A 272 -13.49 -5.44 -5.27
N LEU A 273 -13.66 -4.34 -4.52
CA LEU A 273 -14.86 -4.08 -3.72
C LEU A 273 -16.10 -3.92 -4.60
N LEU A 274 -16.00 -3.20 -5.73
CA LEU A 274 -17.10 -3.08 -6.68
C LEU A 274 -17.51 -4.46 -7.21
N THR A 275 -16.54 -5.26 -7.64
CA THR A 275 -16.80 -6.62 -8.16
C THR A 275 -17.45 -7.50 -7.10
N TYR A 276 -17.00 -7.39 -5.85
CA TYR A 276 -17.62 -8.06 -4.72
C TYR A 276 -19.09 -7.65 -4.52
N ILE A 277 -19.39 -6.35 -4.60
CA ILE A 277 -20.76 -5.82 -4.47
C ILE A 277 -21.65 -6.29 -5.62
N LEU A 278 -21.14 -6.28 -6.86
CA LEU A 278 -21.90 -6.70 -8.04
C LEU A 278 -22.30 -8.18 -7.95
N ARG A 279 -21.36 -9.05 -7.54
CA ARG A 279 -21.56 -10.50 -7.40
C ARG A 279 -22.44 -10.88 -6.21
N SER A 280 -22.49 -10.05 -5.17
CA SER A 280 -23.31 -10.29 -3.98
C SER A 280 -24.80 -10.08 -4.26
N ARG A 281 -25.69 -10.94 -3.74
CA ARG A 281 -27.15 -10.81 -3.96
C ARG A 281 -27.72 -9.53 -3.33
N SER A 282 -27.28 -9.21 -2.12
CA SER A 282 -27.58 -7.96 -1.41
C SER A 282 -26.29 -7.23 -1.04
N PRO A 283 -26.14 -5.94 -1.38
CA PRO A 283 -24.97 -5.18 -1.00
C PRO A 283 -24.97 -4.96 0.52
N SER A 284 -23.92 -5.43 1.21
CA SER A 284 -23.74 -5.10 2.63
C SER A 284 -23.42 -3.61 2.79
N ARG A 285 -23.98 -2.97 3.83
CA ARG A 285 -23.67 -1.57 4.15
C ARG A 285 -22.17 -1.36 4.36
N THR A 286 -21.51 -2.32 5.00
CA THR A 286 -20.05 -2.30 5.21
C THR A 286 -19.26 -2.28 3.90
N ALA A 287 -19.66 -3.08 2.90
CA ALA A 287 -18.99 -3.07 1.60
C ALA A 287 -19.18 -1.75 0.85
N LEU A 288 -20.38 -1.14 0.93
CA LEU A 288 -20.64 0.18 0.34
C LEU A 288 -19.83 1.29 1.03
N VAL A 289 -19.74 1.26 2.36
CA VAL A 289 -18.88 2.20 3.12
C VAL A 289 -17.42 2.00 2.76
N ALA A 290 -16.94 0.74 2.68
CA ALA A 290 -15.58 0.44 2.27
C ALA A 290 -15.28 0.92 0.84
N LEU A 291 -16.24 0.78 -0.09
CA LEU A 291 -16.14 1.32 -1.44
C LEU A 291 -16.00 2.85 -1.43
N GLY A 292 -16.82 3.55 -0.63
CA GLY A 292 -16.75 5.00 -0.48
C GLY A 292 -15.41 5.48 0.10
N ILE A 293 -14.89 4.80 1.12
CA ILE A 293 -13.57 5.11 1.71
C ILE A 293 -12.46 4.86 0.68
N SER A 294 -12.48 3.72 -0.02
CA SER A 294 -11.48 3.39 -1.05
C SER A 294 -11.48 4.40 -2.19
N ASN A 295 -12.66 4.82 -2.63
CA ASN A 295 -12.79 5.87 -3.64
C ASN A 295 -12.28 7.23 -3.15
N LEU A 296 -12.52 7.60 -1.89
CA LEU A 296 -11.95 8.83 -1.31
C LEU A 296 -10.43 8.76 -1.29
N CYS A 297 -9.85 7.65 -0.80
CA CYS A 297 -8.41 7.42 -0.83
C CYS A 297 -7.82 7.36 -2.25
N PHE A 298 -8.62 7.01 -3.26
CA PHE A 298 -8.23 7.07 -4.68
C PHE A 298 -8.23 8.50 -5.24
N MET A 299 -9.23 9.32 -4.88
CA MET A 299 -9.35 10.70 -5.36
C MET A 299 -8.40 11.67 -4.66
N LEU A 300 -8.10 11.46 -3.38
CA LEU A 300 -7.27 12.39 -2.59
C LEU A 300 -5.87 12.59 -3.19
N PRO A 301 -5.11 11.55 -3.58
CA PRO A 301 -3.78 11.73 -4.15
C PRO A 301 -3.81 12.20 -5.61
N TRP A 302 -4.84 11.84 -6.39
CA TRP A 302 -4.79 11.96 -7.84
C TRP A 302 -5.95 12.73 -8.45
N GLN A 303 -5.63 13.91 -8.99
CA GLN A 303 -6.60 14.85 -9.58
C GLN A 303 -7.40 14.29 -10.77
N PHE A 304 -6.85 13.32 -11.50
CA PHE A 304 -7.49 12.74 -12.68
C PHE A 304 -8.36 11.51 -12.36
N ALA A 305 -8.41 11.08 -11.09
CA ALA A 305 -9.21 9.95 -10.62
C ALA A 305 -10.69 10.04 -11.04
N GLN A 306 -11.23 11.26 -11.12
CA GLN A 306 -12.61 11.51 -11.55
C GLN A 306 -12.91 10.97 -12.96
N PHE A 307 -11.94 10.98 -13.88
CA PHE A 307 -12.14 10.45 -15.22
C PHE A 307 -12.27 8.93 -15.21
N VAL A 308 -11.45 8.25 -14.41
CA VAL A 308 -11.54 6.79 -14.23
C VAL A 308 -12.89 6.41 -13.63
N LEU A 309 -13.32 7.11 -12.56
CA LEU A 309 -14.62 6.85 -11.95
C LEU A 309 -15.79 7.14 -12.89
N LEU A 310 -15.67 8.14 -13.76
CA LEU A 310 -16.67 8.42 -14.80
C LEU A 310 -16.81 7.25 -15.78
N THR A 311 -15.68 6.70 -16.27
CA THR A 311 -15.71 5.53 -17.17
C THR A 311 -16.33 4.31 -16.50
N GLN A 312 -16.07 4.12 -15.21
CA GLN A 312 -16.70 3.06 -14.42
C GLN A 312 -18.21 3.27 -14.32
N VAL A 313 -18.69 4.47 -13.98
CA VAL A 313 -20.13 4.77 -13.91
C VAL A 313 -20.79 4.57 -15.27
N ALA A 314 -20.14 4.97 -16.37
CA ALA A 314 -20.63 4.74 -17.73
C ALA A 314 -20.76 3.24 -18.04
N SER A 315 -19.77 2.42 -17.66
CA SER A 315 -19.82 0.96 -17.85
C SER A 315 -20.93 0.28 -17.03
N LEU A 316 -21.16 0.75 -15.80
CA LEU A 316 -22.26 0.27 -14.95
C LEU A 316 -23.62 0.67 -15.51
N PHE A 317 -23.73 1.88 -16.07
CA PHE A 317 -24.93 2.35 -16.73
C PHE A 317 -25.25 1.54 -18.00
N ALA A 318 -24.25 1.23 -18.82
CA ALA A 318 -24.42 0.33 -19.96
C ALA A 318 -24.88 -1.07 -19.51
N SER A 319 -24.30 -1.61 -18.44
CA SER A 319 -24.69 -2.90 -17.86
C SER A 319 -26.13 -2.89 -17.31
N TYR A 320 -26.60 -1.75 -16.82
CA TYR A 320 -27.97 -1.53 -16.39
C TYR A 320 -28.95 -1.54 -17.58
N ILE A 321 -28.64 -0.83 -18.67
CA ILE A 321 -29.48 -0.81 -19.89
C ILE A 321 -29.64 -2.21 -20.47
N LEU A 322 -28.58 -3.01 -20.45
CA LEU A 322 -28.60 -4.40 -20.93
C LEU A 322 -29.36 -5.38 -20.01
N GLY A 323 -29.85 -4.93 -18.85
CA GLY A 323 -30.63 -5.75 -17.92
C GLY A 323 -29.79 -6.68 -17.03
N TYR A 324 -28.46 -6.59 -17.05
CA TYR A 324 -27.59 -7.40 -16.19
C TYR A 324 -27.54 -6.90 -14.73
N LEU A 325 -27.96 -5.65 -14.48
CA LEU A 325 -27.86 -5.01 -13.16
C LEU A 325 -29.22 -4.49 -12.68
N ALA A 326 -29.59 -4.83 -11.45
CA ALA A 326 -30.82 -4.33 -10.83
C ALA A 326 -30.72 -2.83 -10.47
N ALA A 327 -31.82 -2.08 -10.66
CA ALA A 327 -31.90 -0.64 -10.39
C ALA A 327 -31.46 -0.26 -8.96
N ALA A 328 -31.87 -1.04 -7.95
CA ALA A 328 -31.54 -0.78 -6.55
C ALA A 328 -30.02 -0.86 -6.27
N LYS A 329 -29.32 -1.80 -6.93
CA LYS A 329 -27.85 -1.92 -6.81
C LYS A 329 -27.17 -0.74 -7.49
N MET A 330 -27.63 -0.36 -8.68
CA MET A 330 -27.10 0.79 -9.40
C MET A 330 -27.27 2.08 -8.60
N GLN A 331 -28.45 2.31 -8.01
CA GLN A 331 -28.70 3.48 -7.18
C GLN A 331 -27.79 3.53 -5.94
N SER A 332 -27.58 2.40 -5.26
CA SER A 332 -26.71 2.32 -4.08
C SER A 332 -25.24 2.64 -4.42
N ILE A 333 -24.76 2.12 -5.55
CA ILE A 333 -23.40 2.39 -6.04
C ILE A 333 -23.27 3.85 -6.46
N LEU A 334 -24.25 4.38 -7.20
CA LEU A 334 -24.26 5.78 -7.63
C LEU A 334 -24.22 6.71 -6.43
N VAL A 335 -25.11 6.53 -5.44
CA VAL A 335 -25.12 7.34 -4.20
C VAL A 335 -23.76 7.31 -3.51
N THR A 336 -23.10 6.15 -3.44
CA THR A 336 -21.75 6.04 -2.89
C THR A 336 -20.74 6.90 -3.67
N HIS A 337 -20.80 6.88 -5.01
CA HIS A 337 -19.98 7.74 -5.87
C HIS A 337 -20.33 9.24 -5.78
N MET A 338 -21.57 9.60 -5.45
CA MET A 338 -21.97 11.00 -5.25
C MET A 338 -21.48 11.54 -3.90
N VAL A 339 -21.70 10.80 -2.80
CA VAL A 339 -21.39 11.25 -1.44
C VAL A 339 -19.90 11.59 -1.27
N GLN A 340 -19.03 10.80 -1.88
CA GLN A 340 -17.58 11.04 -1.88
C GLN A 340 -17.13 12.25 -2.71
N SER A 341 -17.93 12.74 -3.66
CA SER A 341 -17.54 13.86 -4.55
C SER A 341 -17.77 15.24 -3.91
N ILE A 342 -18.42 15.27 -2.75
CA ILE A 342 -18.79 16.47 -2.00
C ILE A 342 -17.57 17.25 -1.41
N PRO A 343 -16.44 16.64 -1.00
CA PRO A 343 -15.32 17.40 -0.45
C PRO A 343 -14.49 18.20 -1.47
N GLY A 344 -14.68 18.00 -2.78
CA GLY A 344 -13.87 18.61 -3.85
C GLY A 344 -14.69 19.51 -4.76
N SER A 345 -14.58 20.83 -4.60
CA SER A 345 -15.39 21.87 -5.26
C SER A 345 -15.36 21.89 -6.80
N SER A 346 -14.59 21.01 -7.47
CA SER A 346 -14.45 20.97 -8.93
C SER A 346 -15.23 19.83 -9.61
N SER A 347 -15.75 18.87 -8.84
CA SER A 347 -16.39 17.65 -9.39
C SER A 347 -17.93 17.69 -9.41
N VAL A 348 -18.54 18.72 -8.83
CA VAL A 348 -20.01 18.88 -8.77
C VAL A 348 -20.61 19.06 -10.18
N LEU A 349 -19.90 19.71 -11.11
CA LEU A 349 -20.44 20.07 -12.42
C LEU A 349 -20.58 18.88 -13.39
N THR A 350 -19.62 17.94 -13.37
CA THR A 350 -19.65 16.73 -14.22
C THR A 350 -20.70 15.74 -13.74
N CYS A 351 -20.87 15.65 -12.42
CA CYS A 351 -21.79 14.76 -11.73
C CYS A 351 -23.27 15.21 -11.82
N CYS A 352 -23.54 16.53 -11.73
CA CYS A 352 -24.87 17.08 -11.99
C CYS A 352 -25.35 16.77 -13.41
N ARG A 353 -24.48 16.83 -14.43
CA ARG A 353 -24.88 16.52 -15.82
C ARG A 353 -25.27 15.04 -16.03
N VAL A 354 -24.62 14.09 -15.34
CA VAL A 354 -24.97 12.67 -15.42
C VAL A 354 -26.30 12.37 -14.69
N THR A 355 -26.57 13.09 -13.60
CA THR A 355 -27.85 12.96 -12.87
C THR A 355 -29.00 13.62 -13.63
N GLU A 356 -28.74 14.74 -14.32
CA GLU A 356 -29.69 15.35 -15.25
C GLU A 356 -29.96 14.43 -16.46
N LEU A 357 -28.97 13.69 -16.97
CA LEU A 357 -29.19 12.65 -17.98
C LEU A 357 -30.04 11.47 -17.46
N TYR A 358 -29.90 11.10 -16.18
CA TYR A 358 -30.75 10.09 -15.56
C TYR A 358 -32.17 10.60 -15.28
N ARG A 359 -32.35 11.87 -14.90
CA ARG A 359 -33.67 12.53 -14.80
C ARG A 359 -34.32 12.79 -16.15
N ALA A 360 -33.54 13.04 -17.18
CA ALA A 360 -33.98 13.24 -18.55
C ALA A 360 -34.27 11.92 -19.29
N ALA A 361 -33.88 10.77 -18.73
CA ALA A 361 -34.36 9.48 -19.18
C ALA A 361 -35.89 9.41 -18.91
N PRO A 362 -36.73 9.23 -19.95
CA PRO A 362 -38.16 9.49 -19.84
C PRO A 362 -38.83 8.57 -18.80
N PRO A 363 -39.70 9.12 -17.91
CA PRO A 363 -40.43 8.35 -16.90
C PRO A 363 -41.44 7.34 -17.48
N LYS A 364 -41.58 7.27 -18.80
CA LYS A 364 -42.52 6.37 -19.50
C LYS A 364 -42.02 4.93 -19.70
N LEU A 365 -40.78 4.60 -19.34
CA LEU A 365 -40.32 3.20 -19.41
C LEU A 365 -40.71 2.37 -18.16
N ASN A 366 -41.06 3.02 -17.05
CA ASN A 366 -41.48 2.31 -15.83
C ASN A 366 -42.96 1.86 -15.88
N SER A 367 -43.87 2.60 -16.51
CA SER A 367 -45.28 2.18 -16.58
C SER A 367 -45.51 1.13 -17.66
N SER A 368 -44.94 1.30 -18.86
CA SER A 368 -45.17 0.38 -19.99
C SER A 368 -44.51 -1.00 -19.79
N VAL A 369 -43.41 -1.09 -19.03
CA VAL A 369 -42.79 -2.39 -18.69
C VAL A 369 -43.54 -3.10 -17.57
N LEU A 370 -44.05 -2.37 -16.55
CA LEU A 370 -44.93 -2.96 -15.54
C LEU A 370 -46.27 -3.43 -16.14
N GLU A 371 -46.82 -2.68 -17.10
CA GLU A 371 -48.06 -3.03 -17.80
C GLU A 371 -47.85 -4.22 -18.76
N PHE A 372 -46.68 -4.32 -19.40
CA PHE A 372 -46.29 -5.49 -20.21
C PHE A 372 -46.05 -6.75 -19.36
N MET A 373 -45.40 -6.61 -18.20
CA MET A 373 -45.19 -7.73 -17.26
C MET A 373 -46.47 -8.17 -16.54
N SER A 374 -47.47 -7.30 -16.39
CA SER A 374 -48.79 -7.67 -15.86
C SER A 374 -49.66 -8.41 -16.88
N LYS A 375 -49.50 -8.14 -18.19
CA LYS A 375 -50.30 -8.78 -19.25
C LYS A 375 -49.84 -10.19 -19.64
N HIS A 376 -48.60 -10.58 -19.35
CA HIS A 376 -48.05 -11.88 -19.77
C HIS A 376 -47.88 -12.94 -18.67
N LYS A 377 -48.45 -12.73 -17.49
CA LYS A 377 -48.35 -13.69 -16.36
C LYS A 377 -49.19 -14.98 -16.53
N HIS A 378 -49.93 -15.15 -17.63
CA HIS A 378 -50.79 -16.32 -17.89
C HIS A 378 -50.44 -17.13 -19.14
N THR A 379 -49.24 -16.98 -19.71
CA THR A 379 -48.87 -17.80 -20.89
C THR A 379 -47.42 -18.23 -20.87
N ILE A 380 -46.97 -18.88 -19.79
CA ILE A 380 -45.96 -19.94 -19.86
C ILE A 380 -46.27 -20.89 -18.69
N LEU A 381 -47.01 -21.96 -19.00
CA LEU A 381 -47.03 -23.22 -18.27
C LEU A 381 -46.01 -24.14 -18.96
#